data_AF-A0A956Y3G7-F1
#
_entry.id   AF-A0A956Y3G7-F1
#
_cell.length_a   1.000
_cell.length_b   1.000
_cell.length_c   1.000
_cell.angle_alpha   90.00
_cell.angle_beta   90.00
_cell.angle_gamma   90.00
#
_symmetry.space_group_name_H-M   'P 1'
#
loop_
_entity.id
_entity.type
_entity.pdbx_description
1 polymer ?
#
loop_
_entity_poly.entity_id
_entity_poly.type
_entity_poly.pdbx_seq_one_letter_code
_entity_poly.pdbx_strand_id
1 'polypeptide(L)'
;PTLAILPSPTSFVVAVNDVDEDSSQTEIPAVDSESDTAGRQVEIASISTPTVEQITALDDAFSPAEMTPQDTVDDSQQPTLVATDTHVVAEPTASEGASSQSILDGEETTQGQVASPIVVEIPTDLAVATSVPTQTIEPTAIAQTEPESNRVNNPRTMLVSASLNPSNLETQVTFTSSQTVRIMPLGDSVTQSNSSHDSYRRRLWQLLQNAGHNVDFVGSLTTNYQGGPPNPDFDLDHEGHWGWRADEILNQINGWTTASQPDIVLMHLGTNDIFQGQDVNSTINEMGQIIDTMRAHNPNIVVLVALVIPHNRGDRPSLDPLNAAIPALVSSKNTAQSPVILVDQNRGFSASSDTFDAVHPNASGEEKMAYRWYGALLSVLPSPTAASGRPRLLVTSDMLGADPDDQQTFVRLLSYSNEFDIVGLIASSTFSGTVRPDGFEDIIDQYALVRDNLILHDAAFPTVTYLRDIVRPGQPNASLATSINDAIGEGKDTLASDWIIAQVDANDPRPLNITAWGGTTDLAQALWRVQNDRSPAEVAAFISKIRFHAIGDQDSAGAWIRTSFP
;
A
#
# COMPACT_ATOMS: atom_id res chain seq x y z
N PRO A 1 -12.76 44.23 21.78
CA PRO A 1 -12.16 44.25 23.14
C PRO A 1 -10.64 44.25 23.03
N THR A 2 -9.92 44.89 23.95
CA THR A 2 -8.46 45.06 23.86
C THR A 2 -7.69 43.78 24.14
N LEU A 3 -6.71 43.45 23.30
CA LEU A 3 -5.60 42.57 23.71
C LEU A 3 -4.80 43.29 24.81
N ALA A 4 -4.34 42.55 25.81
CA ALA A 4 -3.34 43.02 26.76
C ALA A 4 -1.94 42.87 26.16
N ILE A 5 -1.10 43.90 26.29
CA ILE A 5 0.28 43.90 25.80
C ILE A 5 1.16 43.23 26.85
N LEU A 6 1.89 42.18 26.47
CA LEU A 6 3.02 41.66 27.26
C LEU A 6 4.27 42.52 27.00
N PRO A 7 5.06 42.86 28.02
CA PRO A 7 6.19 43.78 27.88
C PRO A 7 7.39 43.13 27.18
N SER A 8 8.03 43.87 26.29
CA SER A 8 9.31 43.48 25.68
C SER A 8 10.46 43.54 26.71
N PRO A 9 11.47 42.65 26.63
CA PRO A 9 12.60 42.67 27.54
C PRO A 9 13.48 43.91 27.32
N THR A 10 13.69 44.69 28.38
CA THR A 10 14.50 45.92 28.34
C THR A 10 15.99 45.61 28.16
N SER A 11 16.61 46.18 27.12
CA SER A 11 18.06 46.13 26.92
C SER A 11 18.78 46.94 28.01
N PHE A 12 19.64 46.29 28.81
CA PHE A 12 20.57 46.97 29.69
C PHE A 12 21.98 47.00 29.08
N VAL A 13 22.46 48.19 28.75
CA VAL A 13 23.85 48.44 28.38
C VAL A 13 24.60 48.88 29.64
N VAL A 14 25.71 48.21 29.95
CA VAL A 14 26.67 48.66 30.98
C VAL A 14 28.08 48.61 30.40
N ALA A 15 28.70 49.78 30.36
CA ALA A 15 30.14 50.00 30.29
C ALA A 15 30.43 51.12 31.32
N VAL A 16 31.64 51.37 31.82
CA VAL A 16 33.00 50.97 31.41
C VAL A 16 33.82 50.70 32.70
N ASN A 17 34.97 50.01 32.62
CA ASN A 17 36.28 50.46 33.17
C ASN A 17 37.30 49.30 33.29
N ASP A 18 38.50 49.52 32.78
CA ASP A 18 39.72 48.76 33.14
C ASP A 18 40.28 49.21 34.50
N VAL A 19 40.81 48.28 35.31
CA VAL A 19 41.92 48.53 36.26
C VAL A 19 42.76 47.26 36.51
N ASP A 20 44.06 47.38 36.26
CA ASP A 20 45.28 46.72 36.76
C ASP A 20 45.29 45.40 37.60
N GLU A 21 46.20 44.52 37.16
CA GLU A 21 47.31 43.82 37.88
C GLU A 21 47.15 42.89 39.12
N ASP A 22 47.96 41.81 39.02
CA ASP A 22 48.78 41.11 40.02
C ASP A 22 48.22 40.03 40.98
N SER A 23 49.08 39.02 41.17
CA SER A 23 49.21 38.09 42.30
C SER A 23 48.16 36.98 42.52
N SER A 24 48.48 35.84 43.16
CA SER A 24 49.72 35.03 43.19
C SER A 24 49.47 33.72 43.97
N GLN A 25 50.04 32.59 43.52
CA GLN A 25 50.24 31.34 44.31
C GLN A 25 48.91 30.62 44.72
N THR A 26 48.88 29.36 45.20
CA THR A 26 49.90 28.53 45.87
C THR A 26 49.78 27.01 45.57
N GLU A 27 50.81 26.27 45.95
CA GLU A 27 51.10 24.81 45.85
C GLU A 27 50.01 23.85 46.46
N ILE A 28 49.75 22.63 45.96
CA ILE A 28 50.54 21.35 46.01
C ILE A 28 50.81 20.91 47.48
N PRO A 29 50.52 19.66 47.96
CA PRO A 29 50.71 18.31 47.35
C PRO A 29 49.43 17.42 47.31
N ALA A 30 49.32 16.21 46.71
CA ALA A 30 50.19 15.16 46.10
C ALA A 30 50.25 13.82 46.88
N VAL A 31 50.67 12.74 46.19
CA VAL A 31 51.02 11.36 46.65
C VAL A 31 49.89 10.30 46.69
N ASP A 32 50.03 9.30 45.80
CA ASP A 32 49.74 7.84 45.84
C ASP A 32 48.36 7.27 46.27
N SER A 33 47.92 6.09 45.82
CA SER A 33 48.19 5.30 44.59
C SER A 33 47.14 4.16 44.44
N GLU A 34 47.24 3.42 43.33
CA GLU A 34 46.71 2.07 43.00
C GLU A 34 46.06 1.22 44.12
N SER A 35 44.98 0.44 43.89
CA SER A 35 44.24 0.17 42.63
C SER A 35 42.93 -0.62 42.87
N ASP A 36 42.25 -0.90 41.75
CA ASP A 36 41.20 -1.91 41.51
C ASP A 36 39.74 -1.51 41.83
N THR A 37 38.81 -2.06 41.03
CA THR A 37 37.56 -1.39 40.67
C THR A 37 36.30 -2.19 40.99
N ALA A 38 35.24 -1.49 41.42
CA ALA A 38 33.92 -2.05 41.67
C ALA A 38 32.81 -1.00 41.44
N GLY A 39 31.58 -1.46 41.22
CA GLY A 39 30.37 -0.70 41.56
C GLY A 39 29.91 0.39 40.57
N ARG A 40 29.21 -0.02 39.51
CA ARG A 40 28.40 0.82 38.61
C ARG A 40 27.26 1.59 39.34
N GLN A 41 27.26 2.93 39.31
CA GLN A 41 26.12 3.83 38.98
C GLN A 41 26.56 5.32 39.11
N VAL A 42 26.56 6.13 38.03
CA VAL A 42 25.47 6.99 37.50
C VAL A 42 25.17 8.24 38.36
N GLU A 43 25.59 9.43 37.90
CA GLU A 43 24.68 10.57 37.64
C GLU A 43 25.30 11.72 36.81
N ILE A 44 24.39 12.57 36.31
CA ILE A 44 24.42 13.62 35.27
C ILE A 44 25.43 14.77 35.49
N ALA A 45 25.96 15.35 34.38
CA ALA A 45 26.48 16.73 34.35
C ALA A 45 26.21 17.43 33.00
N SER A 46 25.87 18.72 33.09
CA SER A 46 25.47 19.69 32.04
C SER A 46 26.32 19.78 30.77
N ILE A 47 25.65 19.97 29.62
CA ILE A 47 26.25 20.53 28.38
C ILE A 47 26.09 22.06 28.40
N SER A 48 27.14 22.80 28.04
CA SER A 48 27.12 24.24 27.82
C SER A 48 27.48 24.58 26.37
N THR A 49 26.86 25.63 25.81
CA THR A 49 27.00 26.02 24.40
C THR A 49 28.34 26.69 24.10
N PRO A 50 29.01 26.39 22.97
CA PRO A 50 30.21 27.09 22.52
C PRO A 50 29.93 28.53 22.07
N THR A 51 30.98 29.35 21.99
CA THR A 51 30.92 30.78 21.64
C THR A 51 31.30 31.05 20.17
N VAL A 52 30.99 32.28 19.72
CA VAL A 52 30.92 32.70 18.30
C VAL A 52 32.23 32.58 17.51
N GLU A 53 33.39 32.48 18.15
CA GLU A 53 34.70 32.45 17.45
C GLU A 53 35.03 31.12 16.74
N GLN A 54 34.20 30.07 16.87
CA GLN A 54 34.38 28.81 16.13
C GLN A 54 33.75 28.80 14.72
N ILE A 55 33.11 29.89 14.29
CA ILE A 55 32.28 29.92 13.07
C ILE A 55 33.08 30.28 11.80
N THR A 56 34.26 30.93 11.92
CA THR A 56 35.00 31.49 10.77
C THR A 56 36.23 30.66 10.36
N ALA A 57 36.06 29.35 10.14
CA ALA A 57 37.16 28.44 9.80
C ALA A 57 36.82 27.35 8.76
N LEU A 58 35.72 27.49 8.01
CA LEU A 58 35.21 26.46 7.07
C LEU A 58 35.00 26.93 5.61
N ASP A 59 35.12 28.22 5.29
CA ASP A 59 34.78 28.77 3.96
C ASP A 59 35.90 28.64 2.89
N ASP A 60 37.17 28.46 3.27
CA ASP A 60 38.34 28.60 2.37
C ASP A 60 38.75 27.31 1.62
N ALA A 61 37.85 26.32 1.46
CA ALA A 61 38.22 24.94 1.08
C ALA A 61 37.56 24.36 -0.21
N PHE A 62 37.33 25.16 -1.25
CA PHE A 62 36.72 24.68 -2.52
C PHE A 62 37.52 24.96 -3.82
N SER A 63 38.31 23.96 -4.23
CA SER A 63 38.78 23.69 -5.62
C SER A 63 39.72 24.70 -6.33
N PRO A 64 40.33 24.33 -7.49
CA PRO A 64 40.48 22.99 -8.11
C PRO A 64 41.95 22.59 -8.43
N ALA A 65 42.20 21.30 -8.69
CA ALA A 65 43.44 20.78 -9.30
C ALA A 65 43.16 19.49 -10.12
N GLU A 66 44.04 19.17 -11.09
CA GLU A 66 43.76 18.25 -12.19
C GLU A 66 44.24 16.79 -11.99
N MET A 67 43.73 15.88 -12.82
CA MET A 67 44.02 14.42 -12.82
C MET A 67 45.30 14.01 -13.59
N THR A 68 45.60 12.70 -13.52
CA THR A 68 46.30 11.79 -14.48
C THR A 68 47.63 11.16 -13.95
N PRO A 69 48.18 10.07 -14.54
CA PRO A 69 47.79 8.69 -14.17
C PRO A 69 49.01 7.71 -14.01
N GLN A 70 48.78 6.39 -14.20
CA GLN A 70 49.68 5.20 -14.15
C GLN A 70 49.62 4.38 -12.84
N ASP A 71 49.72 3.03 -12.83
CA ASP A 71 49.60 2.04 -13.92
C ASP A 71 49.17 0.63 -13.38
N THR A 72 48.84 -0.30 -14.28
CA THR A 72 48.35 -1.67 -14.00
C THR A 72 49.43 -2.69 -13.61
N VAL A 73 49.05 -3.81 -12.95
CA VAL A 73 49.39 -5.21 -13.33
C VAL A 73 48.53 -6.21 -12.52
N ASP A 74 48.41 -7.44 -13.03
CA ASP A 74 47.49 -8.52 -12.63
C ASP A 74 48.22 -9.83 -12.20
N ASP A 75 47.45 -10.81 -11.73
CA ASP A 75 47.60 -12.28 -11.82
C ASP A 75 47.51 -13.08 -10.49
N SER A 76 46.98 -14.29 -10.67
CA SER A 76 46.37 -15.29 -9.79
C SER A 76 47.28 -16.03 -8.79
N GLN A 77 46.64 -16.75 -7.85
CA GLN A 77 46.65 -18.24 -7.78
C GLN A 77 45.70 -18.74 -6.64
N GLN A 78 45.14 -19.95 -6.78
CA GLN A 78 44.33 -20.65 -5.76
C GLN A 78 45.06 -21.96 -5.33
N PRO A 79 44.70 -22.63 -4.20
CA PRO A 79 43.98 -23.91 -4.34
C PRO A 79 43.03 -24.25 -3.16
N THR A 80 42.50 -25.49 -3.10
CA THR A 80 41.36 -25.90 -2.24
C THR A 80 41.37 -27.42 -1.92
N LEU A 81 40.59 -27.89 -0.91
CA LEU A 81 40.19 -29.30 -0.60
C LEU A 81 41.28 -30.20 0.09
N VAL A 82 41.03 -31.29 0.88
CA VAL A 82 39.80 -31.95 1.42
C VAL A 82 40.05 -32.84 2.68
N ALA A 83 38.95 -33.30 3.32
CA ALA A 83 38.67 -34.05 4.57
C ALA A 83 39.39 -35.39 4.96
N THR A 84 39.04 -35.92 6.16
CA THR A 84 39.15 -37.33 6.65
C THR A 84 38.02 -37.74 7.64
N ASP A 85 37.86 -39.05 7.91
CA ASP A 85 36.67 -39.75 8.48
C ASP A 85 36.75 -40.28 9.96
N THR A 86 35.73 -41.06 10.40
CA THR A 86 35.67 -42.14 11.46
C THR A 86 35.08 -41.77 12.85
N HIS A 87 34.35 -42.62 13.63
CA HIS A 87 33.51 -43.84 13.43
C HIS A 87 32.73 -44.19 14.76
N VAL A 88 31.72 -45.11 14.69
CA VAL A 88 31.25 -46.05 15.78
C VAL A 88 30.45 -45.50 17.00
N VAL A 89 29.50 -46.19 17.70
CA VAL A 89 28.47 -47.25 17.39
C VAL A 89 27.52 -47.47 18.62
N ALA A 90 26.45 -48.30 18.48
CA ALA A 90 25.66 -49.05 19.51
C ALA A 90 24.19 -48.60 19.87
N GLU A 91 23.33 -49.60 20.14
CA GLU A 91 21.90 -49.58 20.53
C GLU A 91 21.70 -50.23 21.95
N PRO A 92 20.56 -50.85 22.40
CA PRO A 92 19.12 -50.87 21.98
C PRO A 92 18.06 -50.81 23.12
N THR A 93 16.74 -50.83 22.82
CA THR A 93 15.74 -51.88 23.28
C THR A 93 14.26 -51.63 22.91
N ALA A 94 13.58 -52.74 22.50
CA ALA A 94 12.17 -53.23 22.66
C ALA A 94 11.01 -52.34 23.20
N SER A 95 9.70 -52.61 22.98
CA SER A 95 8.89 -53.51 22.10
C SER A 95 7.40 -53.05 22.17
N GLU A 96 6.47 -53.30 21.23
CA GLU A 96 5.59 -54.46 20.97
C GLU A 96 4.47 -53.98 19.99
N GLY A 97 3.71 -54.76 19.21
CA GLY A 97 3.64 -56.21 18.98
C GLY A 97 2.45 -56.61 18.05
N ALA A 98 2.35 -57.90 17.70
CA ALA A 98 1.22 -58.61 17.07
C ALA A 98 0.83 -58.37 15.57
N SER A 99 1.29 -59.28 14.70
CA SER A 99 0.51 -59.86 13.58
C SER A 99 0.94 -61.33 13.38
N SER A 100 0.10 -62.20 12.81
CA SER A 100 0.35 -63.66 12.87
C SER A 100 -0.03 -64.44 11.60
N GLN A 101 0.94 -65.23 11.12
CA GLN A 101 0.77 -66.47 10.33
C GLN A 101 0.20 -66.34 8.89
N SER A 102 0.60 -67.14 7.89
CA SER A 102 1.61 -68.25 7.84
C SER A 102 1.96 -68.69 6.40
N ILE A 103 3.22 -69.13 6.17
CA ILE A 103 3.66 -70.42 5.55
C ILE A 103 3.09 -70.84 4.16
N LEU A 104 3.84 -71.37 3.18
CA LEU A 104 5.29 -71.51 2.88
C LEU A 104 5.46 -71.95 1.39
N ASP A 105 6.68 -71.83 0.86
CA ASP A 105 7.34 -72.62 -0.22
C ASP A 105 6.76 -72.78 -1.65
N GLY A 106 7.66 -72.68 -2.64
CA GLY A 106 7.46 -73.02 -4.06
C GLY A 106 8.64 -72.55 -4.95
N GLU A 107 9.35 -73.46 -5.61
CA GLU A 107 10.64 -73.21 -6.27
C GLU A 107 10.57 -72.65 -7.71
N GLU A 108 11.73 -72.28 -8.27
CA GLU A 108 11.93 -71.63 -9.57
C GLU A 108 11.60 -72.50 -10.81
N THR A 109 11.31 -71.86 -11.97
CA THR A 109 12.05 -72.14 -13.23
C THR A 109 11.79 -71.12 -14.38
N THR A 110 12.79 -70.25 -14.61
CA THR A 110 13.32 -69.79 -15.93
C THR A 110 12.44 -69.40 -17.15
N GLN A 111 12.68 -68.16 -17.61
CA GLN A 111 12.85 -67.66 -19.01
C GLN A 111 11.69 -67.19 -19.91
N GLY A 112 11.85 -65.95 -20.43
CA GLY A 112 11.28 -65.39 -21.67
C GLY A 112 10.01 -64.53 -21.53
N GLN A 113 9.77 -63.44 -22.30
CA GLN A 113 10.63 -62.56 -23.11
C GLN A 113 9.84 -61.27 -23.52
N VAL A 114 10.47 -60.08 -23.52
CA VAL A 114 10.08 -58.78 -24.17
C VAL A 114 8.61 -58.24 -24.20
N ALA A 115 8.40 -57.14 -23.47
CA ALA A 115 7.87 -55.80 -23.87
C ALA A 115 6.61 -55.60 -24.76
N SER A 116 5.58 -54.95 -24.15
CA SER A 116 4.85 -53.70 -24.54
C SER A 116 4.23 -53.47 -25.95
N PRO A 117 3.24 -52.54 -26.13
CA PRO A 117 2.34 -51.84 -25.19
C PRO A 117 0.83 -52.00 -25.55
N ILE A 118 -0.08 -51.22 -24.92
CA ILE A 118 -1.52 -51.10 -25.27
C ILE A 118 -1.89 -49.61 -25.55
N VAL A 119 -2.96 -49.39 -26.33
CA VAL A 119 -3.32 -48.12 -27.01
C VAL A 119 -4.61 -47.49 -26.45
N VAL A 120 -4.79 -46.18 -26.68
CA VAL A 120 -5.96 -45.35 -26.30
C VAL A 120 -6.97 -45.24 -27.46
N GLU A 121 -8.27 -45.18 -27.17
CA GLU A 121 -9.32 -44.84 -28.15
C GLU A 121 -10.22 -43.68 -27.69
N ILE A 122 -10.82 -42.99 -28.67
CA ILE A 122 -11.74 -41.84 -28.52
C ILE A 122 -12.90 -42.04 -29.53
N PRO A 123 -14.17 -41.86 -29.14
CA PRO A 123 -15.28 -41.74 -30.08
C PRO A 123 -15.63 -40.27 -30.39
N THR A 124 -16.07 -40.02 -31.63
CA THR A 124 -16.65 -38.75 -32.09
C THR A 124 -17.88 -39.05 -32.94
N ASP A 125 -18.86 -38.14 -33.03
CA ASP A 125 -19.79 -38.12 -34.15
C ASP A 125 -20.44 -36.73 -34.38
N LEU A 126 -20.98 -36.50 -35.58
CA LEU A 126 -21.51 -35.20 -36.03
C LEU A 126 -22.97 -35.27 -36.53
N ALA A 127 -23.70 -34.16 -36.38
CA ALA A 127 -24.85 -33.83 -37.22
C ALA A 127 -25.05 -32.30 -37.34
N VAL A 128 -25.54 -31.82 -38.50
CA VAL A 128 -25.73 -30.39 -38.81
C VAL A 128 -27.10 -30.16 -39.46
N ALA A 129 -27.79 -29.08 -39.10
CA ALA A 129 -28.94 -28.53 -39.83
C ALA A 129 -28.98 -26.98 -39.69
N THR A 130 -29.61 -26.30 -40.66
CA THR A 130 -29.58 -24.83 -40.79
C THR A 130 -30.98 -24.24 -41.01
N SER A 131 -31.21 -22.97 -40.60
CA SER A 131 -32.20 -22.05 -41.22
C SER A 131 -32.18 -20.65 -40.59
N VAL A 132 -32.64 -19.64 -41.35
CA VAL A 132 -32.83 -18.24 -40.92
C VAL A 132 -34.07 -17.65 -41.63
N PRO A 133 -34.94 -16.94 -40.91
CA PRO A 133 -35.54 -15.67 -41.39
C PRO A 133 -35.49 -14.59 -40.28
N THR A 134 -35.11 -13.33 -40.51
CA THR A 134 -35.67 -12.25 -41.40
C THR A 134 -36.87 -11.49 -40.80
N GLN A 135 -36.87 -10.16 -40.95
CA GLN A 135 -37.63 -9.13 -40.20
C GLN A 135 -39.16 -9.05 -40.46
N THR A 136 -39.88 -8.35 -39.57
CA THR A 136 -41.08 -7.53 -39.90
C THR A 136 -41.18 -6.32 -38.94
N ILE A 137 -41.95 -5.27 -39.28
CA ILE A 137 -41.83 -3.90 -38.72
C ILE A 137 -43.22 -3.26 -38.43
N GLU A 138 -43.38 -2.61 -37.26
CA GLU A 138 -44.43 -1.62 -36.85
C GLU A 138 -45.93 -2.10 -36.89
N PRO A 139 -46.94 -1.36 -36.36
CA PRO A 139 -46.89 0.02 -35.84
C PRO A 139 -47.45 0.35 -34.43
N THR A 140 -46.92 1.45 -33.90
CA THR A 140 -47.58 2.68 -33.35
C THR A 140 -49.13 2.82 -33.44
N ALA A 141 -49.84 3.68 -32.68
CA ALA A 141 -49.51 4.62 -31.57
C ALA A 141 -50.63 4.52 -30.47
N ILE A 142 -51.25 5.50 -29.79
CA ILE A 142 -51.42 6.99 -29.77
C ILE A 142 -51.75 7.33 -28.27
N ALA A 143 -51.18 8.25 -27.48
CA ALA A 143 -50.68 9.64 -27.59
C ALA A 143 -51.72 10.78 -27.36
N GLN A 144 -51.42 11.71 -26.45
CA GLN A 144 -52.01 13.05 -26.23
C GLN A 144 -51.05 13.83 -25.30
N THR A 145 -50.65 15.11 -25.47
CA THR A 145 -50.82 16.15 -26.52
C THR A 145 -49.50 16.98 -26.56
N GLU A 146 -48.93 17.42 -27.70
CA GLU A 146 -49.41 18.42 -28.71
C GLU A 146 -49.61 19.85 -28.12
N PRO A 147 -49.40 20.96 -28.88
CA PRO A 147 -48.73 21.18 -30.19
C PRO A 147 -47.67 22.35 -30.09
N GLU A 148 -47.24 23.18 -31.06
CA GLU A 148 -47.43 23.33 -32.53
C GLU A 148 -46.23 24.11 -33.17
N SER A 149 -45.99 23.90 -34.49
CA SER A 149 -45.57 24.94 -35.48
C SER A 149 -44.11 25.51 -35.50
N ASN A 150 -43.52 25.96 -36.63
CA ASN A 150 -43.80 25.72 -38.06
C ASN A 150 -42.65 26.18 -39.01
N ARG A 151 -42.63 25.65 -40.26
CA ARG A 151 -42.08 26.23 -41.53
C ARG A 151 -40.57 26.52 -41.73
N VAL A 152 -39.88 25.49 -42.26
CA VAL A 152 -39.19 25.45 -43.59
C VAL A 152 -38.63 26.77 -44.21
N ASN A 153 -37.29 26.83 -44.37
CA ASN A 153 -36.63 27.01 -45.70
C ASN A 153 -35.09 26.86 -45.62
N ASN A 154 -34.50 26.27 -46.66
CA ASN A 154 -33.04 26.20 -46.96
C ASN A 154 -32.83 26.91 -48.34
N PRO A 155 -31.62 27.31 -48.82
CA PRO A 155 -30.32 26.67 -48.55
C PRO A 155 -29.09 27.60 -48.34
N ARG A 156 -28.03 27.08 -47.70
CA ARG A 156 -26.70 26.88 -48.32
C ARG A 156 -25.68 26.23 -47.37
N THR A 157 -24.75 25.47 -47.94
CA THR A 157 -23.68 24.75 -47.23
C THR A 157 -22.74 25.72 -46.50
N MET A 158 -22.52 25.48 -45.21
CA MET A 158 -21.37 25.97 -44.44
C MET A 158 -20.69 24.78 -43.74
N LEU A 159 -19.43 24.97 -43.38
CA LEU A 159 -18.52 23.90 -42.96
C LEU A 159 -18.95 23.17 -41.69
N VAL A 160 -18.54 21.90 -41.58
CA VAL A 160 -18.85 21.03 -40.43
C VAL A 160 -18.15 21.54 -39.18
N SER A 161 -18.92 22.22 -38.32
CA SER A 161 -18.64 22.21 -36.88
C SER A 161 -19.00 20.82 -36.37
N ALA A 162 -17.99 20.02 -36.00
CA ALA A 162 -18.20 18.78 -35.27
C ALA A 162 -18.68 19.13 -33.86
N SER A 163 -19.99 19.29 -33.70
CA SER A 163 -20.62 19.43 -32.39
C SER A 163 -20.35 18.15 -31.62
N LEU A 164 -19.47 18.21 -30.61
CA LEU A 164 -19.33 17.14 -29.64
C LEU A 164 -20.70 16.93 -29.00
N ASN A 165 -21.29 15.75 -29.26
CA ASN A 165 -22.64 15.44 -28.82
C ASN A 165 -22.57 15.13 -27.31
N PRO A 166 -23.18 15.91 -26.41
CA PRO A 166 -22.99 15.72 -24.96
C PRO A 166 -23.57 14.40 -24.41
N SER A 167 -24.31 13.66 -25.24
CA SER A 167 -25.05 12.44 -24.91
C SER A 167 -24.20 11.20 -24.67
N ASN A 168 -22.88 11.25 -24.91
CA ASN A 168 -21.96 10.12 -24.78
C ASN A 168 -20.86 10.38 -23.73
N LEU A 169 -21.11 11.25 -22.76
CA LEU A 169 -20.43 11.19 -21.48
C LEU A 169 -21.02 10.00 -20.70
N GLU A 170 -20.35 8.85 -20.76
CA GLU A 170 -20.71 7.71 -19.92
C GLU A 170 -20.69 8.17 -18.45
N THR A 171 -21.81 7.97 -17.74
CA THR A 171 -21.95 8.49 -16.39
C THR A 171 -21.20 7.57 -15.43
N GLN A 172 -19.94 7.95 -15.14
CA GLN A 172 -19.10 7.30 -14.14
C GLN A 172 -19.82 7.24 -12.79
N VAL A 173 -19.69 6.12 -12.07
CA VAL A 173 -20.24 5.98 -10.72
C VAL A 173 -19.61 7.03 -9.80
N THR A 174 -20.45 7.88 -9.21
CA THR A 174 -20.05 8.87 -8.21
C THR A 174 -20.96 8.77 -6.99
N PHE A 175 -20.41 8.31 -5.88
CA PHE A 175 -21.07 8.38 -4.57
C PHE A 175 -21.07 9.83 -4.06
N THR A 176 -22.05 10.18 -3.23
CA THR A 176 -22.08 11.50 -2.57
C THR A 176 -21.49 11.41 -1.17
N SER A 177 -20.82 12.44 -0.66
CA SER A 177 -20.25 12.41 0.70
C SER A 177 -21.32 12.39 1.82
N SER A 178 -22.58 12.62 1.47
CA SER A 178 -23.76 12.42 2.34
C SER A 178 -24.34 11.00 2.30
N GLN A 179 -23.95 10.17 1.34
CA GLN A 179 -24.39 8.78 1.24
C GLN A 179 -23.54 7.90 2.16
N THR A 180 -24.18 6.96 2.86
CA THR A 180 -23.50 5.81 3.46
C THR A 180 -23.25 4.78 2.37
N VAL A 181 -21.99 4.44 2.13
CA VAL A 181 -21.58 3.52 1.05
C VAL A 181 -21.35 2.12 1.62
N ARG A 182 -22.13 1.14 1.14
CA ARG A 182 -22.07 -0.24 1.62
C ARG A 182 -20.98 -1.02 0.90
N ILE A 183 -20.01 -1.50 1.65
CA ILE A 183 -18.84 -2.22 1.17
C ILE A 183 -18.95 -3.69 1.63
N MET A 184 -18.93 -4.65 0.71
CA MET A 184 -18.88 -6.08 1.02
C MET A 184 -17.44 -6.61 0.92
N PRO A 185 -16.80 -7.02 2.03
CA PRO A 185 -15.59 -7.85 1.98
C PRO A 185 -15.98 -9.28 1.56
N LEU A 186 -15.78 -9.63 0.29
CA LEU A 186 -16.12 -10.93 -0.31
C LEU A 186 -14.86 -11.76 -0.53
N GLY A 187 -14.81 -12.97 0.01
CA GLY A 187 -13.62 -13.79 -0.21
C GLY A 187 -13.63 -15.14 0.49
N ASP A 188 -12.43 -15.66 0.69
CA ASP A 188 -12.21 -16.94 1.36
C ASP A 188 -11.65 -16.77 2.80
N SER A 189 -10.82 -17.71 3.25
CA SER A 189 -10.13 -17.66 4.55
C SER A 189 -9.23 -16.44 4.73
N VAL A 190 -8.74 -15.82 3.63
CA VAL A 190 -7.95 -14.58 3.69
C VAL A 190 -8.82 -13.37 4.07
N THR A 191 -10.12 -13.40 3.73
CA THR A 191 -11.08 -12.34 4.15
C THR A 191 -11.71 -12.66 5.50
N GLN A 192 -12.05 -13.92 5.76
CA GLN A 192 -12.62 -14.32 7.05
C GLN A 192 -11.60 -14.17 8.20
N SER A 193 -10.35 -14.58 7.98
CA SER A 193 -9.33 -14.83 9.01
C SER A 193 -9.81 -15.85 10.07
N ASN A 194 -9.01 -16.11 11.11
CA ASN A 194 -9.37 -16.99 12.22
C ASN A 194 -9.55 -16.22 13.54
N SER A 195 -9.98 -16.88 14.61
CA SER A 195 -10.28 -16.25 15.90
C SER A 195 -9.07 -15.69 16.68
N SER A 196 -7.84 -15.84 16.17
CA SER A 196 -6.61 -15.30 16.76
C SER A 196 -6.08 -14.06 16.01
N HIS A 197 -6.74 -13.66 14.93
CA HIS A 197 -6.35 -12.58 14.01
C HIS A 197 -7.58 -11.72 13.67
N ASP A 198 -7.39 -10.46 13.27
CA ASP A 198 -8.52 -9.51 13.13
C ASP A 198 -9.14 -9.46 11.72
N SER A 199 -8.47 -10.03 10.71
CA SER A 199 -8.63 -9.73 9.28
C SER A 199 -8.18 -8.31 8.91
N TYR A 200 -7.77 -8.13 7.65
CA TYR A 200 -7.52 -6.80 7.06
C TYR A 200 -8.73 -5.86 7.21
N ARG A 201 -9.94 -6.43 7.34
CA ARG A 201 -11.21 -5.72 7.57
C ARG A 201 -11.10 -4.71 8.72
N ARG A 202 -10.50 -5.09 9.85
CA ARG A 202 -10.34 -4.20 11.01
C ARG A 202 -9.50 -2.97 10.69
N ARG A 203 -8.31 -3.19 10.12
CA ARG A 203 -7.39 -2.09 9.79
C ARG A 203 -7.98 -1.20 8.68
N LEU A 204 -8.68 -1.79 7.72
CA LEU A 204 -9.39 -1.06 6.66
C LEU A 204 -10.51 -0.17 7.23
N TRP A 205 -11.31 -0.70 8.15
CA TRP A 205 -12.36 0.07 8.84
C TRP A 205 -11.79 1.26 9.60
N GLN A 206 -10.71 1.07 10.38
CA GLN A 206 -10.03 2.16 11.08
C GLN A 206 -9.62 3.28 10.14
N LEU A 207 -9.02 2.97 8.99
CA LEU A 207 -8.60 3.96 8.00
C LEU A 207 -9.80 4.73 7.42
N LEU A 208 -10.89 4.04 7.09
CA LEU A 208 -12.12 4.65 6.57
C LEU A 208 -12.76 5.60 7.59
N GLN A 209 -12.89 5.17 8.84
CA GLN A 209 -13.52 5.97 9.91
C GLN A 209 -12.62 7.13 10.38
N ASN A 210 -11.30 6.93 10.49
CA ASN A 210 -10.37 7.99 10.90
C ASN A 210 -10.24 9.09 9.84
N ALA A 211 -10.36 8.75 8.54
CA ALA A 211 -10.48 9.74 7.48
C ALA A 211 -11.87 10.40 7.41
N GLY A 212 -12.90 9.82 8.04
CA GLY A 212 -14.26 10.36 8.05
C GLY A 212 -15.07 10.03 6.80
N HIS A 213 -14.82 8.89 6.15
CA HIS A 213 -15.74 8.36 5.14
C HIS A 213 -17.02 7.83 5.81
N ASN A 214 -18.15 7.95 5.12
CA ASN A 214 -19.43 7.42 5.56
C ASN A 214 -19.65 6.04 4.93
N VAL A 215 -19.27 4.98 5.64
CA VAL A 215 -19.27 3.59 5.16
C VAL A 215 -19.99 2.65 6.13
N ASP A 216 -20.39 1.50 5.60
CA ASP A 216 -21.13 0.41 6.24
C ASP A 216 -20.55 -0.89 5.66
N PHE A 217 -20.03 -1.80 6.49
CA PHE A 217 -19.64 -3.12 5.98
C PHE A 217 -20.88 -4.02 5.93
N VAL A 218 -20.97 -4.88 4.92
CA VAL A 218 -22.17 -5.72 4.72
C VAL A 218 -21.82 -7.15 4.28
N GLY A 219 -22.54 -8.11 4.84
CA GLY A 219 -22.42 -9.53 4.51
C GLY A 219 -23.30 -10.43 5.38
N SER A 220 -23.20 -11.75 5.22
CA SER A 220 -23.99 -12.72 6.00
C SER A 220 -23.29 -13.22 7.27
N LEU A 221 -22.01 -12.91 7.47
CA LEU A 221 -21.19 -13.34 8.59
C LEU A 221 -20.63 -12.16 9.39
N THR A 222 -20.57 -12.31 10.71
CA THR A 222 -19.98 -11.33 11.65
C THR A 222 -18.83 -11.94 12.46
N THR A 223 -18.24 -13.04 11.97
CA THR A 223 -17.35 -13.91 12.75
C THR A 223 -16.28 -14.56 11.89
N ASN A 224 -15.04 -14.48 12.37
CA ASN A 224 -13.90 -15.18 11.82
C ASN A 224 -14.06 -16.71 11.93
N TYR A 225 -13.16 -17.48 11.32
CA TYR A 225 -13.21 -18.93 11.41
C TYR A 225 -12.90 -19.37 12.85
N GLN A 226 -13.76 -20.24 13.39
CA GLN A 226 -13.71 -20.78 14.76
C GLN A 226 -13.95 -19.78 15.92
N GLY A 227 -14.33 -18.52 15.65
CA GLY A 227 -14.72 -17.57 16.70
C GLY A 227 -14.87 -16.12 16.21
N GLY A 228 -15.10 -15.17 17.12
CA GLY A 228 -14.96 -13.76 16.79
C GLY A 228 -13.49 -13.35 16.57
N PRO A 229 -13.22 -12.21 15.92
CA PRO A 229 -11.88 -11.61 15.95
C PRO A 229 -11.47 -11.25 17.39
N PRO A 230 -10.17 -11.19 17.72
CA PRO A 230 -9.71 -10.82 19.06
C PRO A 230 -10.05 -9.37 19.42
N ASN A 231 -10.20 -8.46 18.46
CA ASN A 231 -10.56 -7.06 18.69
C ASN A 231 -11.82 -6.65 17.88
N PRO A 232 -13.04 -6.81 18.43
CA PRO A 232 -14.29 -6.41 17.77
C PRO A 232 -14.60 -4.91 17.97
N ASP A 233 -13.65 -4.03 17.66
CA ASP A 233 -13.78 -2.57 17.72
C ASP A 233 -14.10 -1.91 16.36
N PHE A 234 -14.53 -2.74 15.41
CA PHE A 234 -14.81 -2.38 14.02
C PHE A 234 -16.14 -3.01 13.56
N ASP A 235 -16.63 -2.60 12.39
CA ASP A 235 -17.79 -3.23 11.77
C ASP A 235 -17.45 -4.67 11.32
N LEU A 236 -18.20 -5.64 11.84
CA LEU A 236 -17.84 -7.05 11.75
C LEU A 236 -18.33 -7.74 10.48
N ASP A 237 -19.27 -7.12 9.76
CA ASP A 237 -20.00 -7.75 8.65
C ASP A 237 -19.07 -8.10 7.47
N HIS A 238 -19.18 -9.33 6.96
CA HIS A 238 -18.39 -9.82 5.83
C HIS A 238 -19.03 -11.00 5.09
N GLU A 239 -18.48 -11.27 3.91
CA GLU A 239 -18.77 -12.43 3.07
C GLU A 239 -17.49 -13.22 2.73
N GLY A 240 -16.52 -13.21 3.65
CA GLY A 240 -15.38 -14.14 3.67
C GLY A 240 -15.74 -15.53 4.22
N HIS A 241 -15.48 -16.60 3.47
CA HIS A 241 -15.80 -17.99 3.84
C HIS A 241 -14.58 -18.93 3.81
N TRP A 242 -14.16 -19.44 4.97
CA TRP A 242 -12.92 -20.20 5.12
C TRP A 242 -12.90 -21.51 4.30
N GLY A 243 -11.95 -21.61 3.38
CA GLY A 243 -11.71 -22.80 2.55
C GLY A 243 -12.54 -22.89 1.26
N TRP A 244 -13.44 -21.92 1.01
CA TRP A 244 -14.34 -21.94 -0.14
C TRP A 244 -13.66 -21.51 -1.45
N ARG A 245 -14.11 -22.10 -2.56
CA ARG A 245 -13.71 -21.75 -3.94
C ARG A 245 -14.65 -20.73 -4.61
N ALA A 246 -14.29 -20.24 -5.79
CA ALA A 246 -15.13 -19.32 -6.55
C ALA A 246 -16.49 -19.92 -6.97
N ASP A 247 -16.56 -21.20 -7.36
CA ASP A 247 -17.82 -21.88 -7.68
C ASP A 247 -18.77 -21.96 -6.46
N GLU A 248 -18.24 -22.23 -5.27
CA GLU A 248 -19.01 -22.29 -4.03
C GLU A 248 -19.60 -20.93 -3.65
N ILE A 249 -18.83 -19.85 -3.82
CA ILE A 249 -19.30 -18.46 -3.66
C ILE A 249 -20.34 -18.08 -4.73
N LEU A 250 -20.12 -18.44 -6.00
CA LEU A 250 -21.03 -18.17 -7.11
C LEU A 250 -22.42 -18.79 -6.88
N ASN A 251 -22.49 -19.96 -6.24
CA ASN A 251 -23.76 -20.60 -5.89
C ASN A 251 -24.57 -19.84 -4.82
N GLN A 252 -23.96 -18.93 -4.05
CA GLN A 252 -24.64 -18.18 -2.99
C GLN A 252 -24.79 -16.68 -3.27
N ILE A 253 -23.88 -16.07 -4.05
CA ILE A 253 -23.73 -14.61 -4.17
C ILE A 253 -25.02 -13.87 -4.57
N ASN A 254 -25.90 -14.50 -5.37
CA ASN A 254 -27.22 -13.93 -5.70
C ASN A 254 -28.07 -13.65 -4.44
N GLY A 255 -28.06 -14.55 -3.45
CA GLY A 255 -28.78 -14.39 -2.19
C GLY A 255 -28.15 -13.29 -1.32
N TRP A 256 -26.83 -13.33 -1.16
CA TRP A 256 -26.08 -12.34 -0.38
C TRP A 256 -26.24 -10.92 -0.94
N THR A 257 -26.11 -10.75 -2.25
CA THR A 257 -26.32 -9.45 -2.94
C THR A 257 -27.77 -8.98 -2.81
N THR A 258 -28.75 -9.87 -2.87
CA THR A 258 -30.18 -9.51 -2.65
C THR A 258 -30.42 -8.98 -1.22
N ALA A 259 -29.77 -9.59 -0.23
CA ALA A 259 -29.96 -9.26 1.19
C ALA A 259 -29.23 -7.96 1.60
N SER A 260 -27.96 -7.82 1.21
CA SER A 260 -27.08 -6.71 1.62
C SER A 260 -27.06 -5.53 0.64
N GLN A 261 -27.33 -5.79 -0.65
CA GLN A 261 -27.36 -4.80 -1.73
C GLN A 261 -26.10 -3.91 -1.81
N PRO A 262 -24.88 -4.48 -1.86
CA PRO A 262 -23.63 -3.73 -1.80
C PRO A 262 -23.52 -2.67 -2.90
N ASP A 263 -22.94 -1.52 -2.53
CA ASP A 263 -22.56 -0.45 -3.44
C ASP A 263 -21.14 -0.70 -4.00
N ILE A 264 -20.27 -1.29 -3.18
CA ILE A 264 -18.89 -1.68 -3.49
C ILE A 264 -18.63 -3.11 -3.00
N VAL A 265 -17.83 -3.90 -3.73
CA VAL A 265 -17.38 -5.24 -3.33
C VAL A 265 -15.84 -5.32 -3.39
N LEU A 266 -15.22 -5.86 -2.35
CA LEU A 266 -13.79 -6.19 -2.29
C LEU A 266 -13.65 -7.70 -2.47
N MET A 267 -13.26 -8.17 -3.65
CA MET A 267 -13.23 -9.59 -3.99
C MET A 267 -11.81 -10.17 -3.92
N HIS A 268 -11.56 -11.06 -2.95
CA HIS A 268 -10.33 -11.87 -2.85
C HIS A 268 -10.66 -13.37 -2.84
N LEU A 269 -10.54 -14.01 -4.01
CA LEU A 269 -10.91 -15.40 -4.28
C LEU A 269 -9.88 -16.08 -5.19
N GLY A 270 -9.92 -17.42 -5.23
CA GLY A 270 -9.09 -18.24 -6.11
C GLY A 270 -7.94 -18.98 -5.42
N THR A 271 -7.55 -18.60 -4.20
CA THR A 271 -6.50 -19.28 -3.43
C THR A 271 -6.86 -20.74 -3.19
N ASN A 272 -8.09 -20.98 -2.72
CA ASN A 272 -8.60 -22.31 -2.45
C ASN A 272 -8.81 -23.15 -3.72
N ASP A 273 -9.25 -22.52 -4.81
CA ASP A 273 -9.48 -23.18 -6.09
C ASP A 273 -8.20 -23.86 -6.59
N ILE A 274 -7.11 -23.08 -6.69
CA ILE A 274 -5.82 -23.56 -7.14
C ILE A 274 -5.23 -24.56 -6.13
N PHE A 275 -5.38 -24.30 -4.82
CA PHE A 275 -4.93 -25.22 -3.76
C PHE A 275 -5.71 -26.56 -3.72
N GLN A 276 -6.91 -26.63 -4.30
CA GLN A 276 -7.75 -27.83 -4.41
C GLN A 276 -7.64 -28.49 -5.81
N GLY A 277 -6.89 -27.91 -6.73
CA GLY A 277 -6.62 -28.47 -8.06
C GLY A 277 -7.62 -28.10 -9.16
N GLN A 278 -8.38 -27.01 -8.97
CA GLN A 278 -9.25 -26.46 -10.00
C GLN A 278 -8.43 -25.73 -11.09
N ASP A 279 -8.95 -25.71 -12.32
CA ASP A 279 -8.31 -24.99 -13.44
C ASP A 279 -8.50 -23.47 -13.35
N VAL A 280 -7.44 -22.73 -13.67
CA VAL A 280 -7.41 -21.25 -13.64
C VAL A 280 -8.54 -20.63 -14.46
N ASN A 281 -8.87 -21.21 -15.63
CA ASN A 281 -9.92 -20.65 -16.49
C ASN A 281 -11.30 -20.87 -15.88
N SER A 282 -11.51 -21.94 -15.10
CA SER A 282 -12.78 -22.15 -14.37
C SER A 282 -12.97 -21.05 -13.33
N THR A 283 -12.00 -20.86 -12.44
CA THR A 283 -12.00 -19.81 -11.41
C THR A 283 -12.16 -18.41 -12.01
N ILE A 284 -11.47 -18.10 -13.11
CA ILE A 284 -11.61 -16.81 -13.82
C ILE A 284 -13.01 -16.61 -14.42
N ASN A 285 -13.61 -17.66 -14.99
CA ASN A 285 -15.00 -17.60 -15.47
C ASN A 285 -15.99 -17.42 -14.31
N GLU A 286 -15.80 -18.14 -13.21
CA GLU A 286 -16.66 -18.08 -12.01
C GLU A 286 -16.59 -16.70 -11.34
N MET A 287 -15.39 -16.13 -11.16
CA MET A 287 -15.20 -14.73 -10.73
C MET A 287 -15.89 -13.74 -11.69
N GLY A 288 -15.85 -14.01 -13.00
CA GLY A 288 -16.59 -13.24 -14.01
C GLY A 288 -18.11 -13.35 -13.87
N GLN A 289 -18.64 -14.53 -13.53
CA GLN A 289 -20.06 -14.77 -13.28
C GLN A 289 -20.53 -14.19 -11.94
N ILE A 290 -19.66 -14.14 -10.93
CA ILE A 290 -19.89 -13.42 -9.67
C ILE A 290 -20.12 -11.94 -9.96
N ILE A 291 -19.23 -11.30 -10.75
CA ILE A 291 -19.37 -9.89 -11.17
C ILE A 291 -20.70 -9.67 -11.93
N ASP A 292 -21.02 -10.52 -12.90
CA ASP A 292 -22.27 -10.39 -13.68
C ASP A 292 -23.53 -10.58 -12.81
N THR A 293 -23.49 -11.50 -11.84
CA THR A 293 -24.60 -11.75 -10.91
C THR A 293 -24.84 -10.54 -10.00
N MET A 294 -23.78 -9.93 -9.47
CA MET A 294 -23.91 -8.73 -8.63
C MET A 294 -24.47 -7.53 -9.42
N ARG A 295 -24.04 -7.37 -10.67
CA ARG A 295 -24.54 -6.35 -11.61
C ARG A 295 -26.01 -6.49 -11.96
N ALA A 296 -26.56 -7.71 -11.95
CA ALA A 296 -27.98 -7.93 -12.18
C ALA A 296 -28.88 -7.35 -11.07
N HIS A 297 -28.33 -7.15 -9.86
CA HIS A 297 -29.00 -6.48 -8.74
C HIS A 297 -28.68 -4.98 -8.67
N ASN A 298 -27.39 -4.63 -8.78
CA ASN A 298 -26.92 -3.25 -8.77
C ASN A 298 -26.09 -2.98 -10.05
N PRO A 299 -26.69 -2.40 -11.12
CA PRO A 299 -25.98 -2.15 -12.38
C PRO A 299 -24.90 -1.07 -12.25
N ASN A 300 -24.82 -0.38 -11.10
CA ASN A 300 -23.83 0.66 -10.81
C ASN A 300 -22.78 0.19 -9.77
N ILE A 301 -22.72 -1.12 -9.46
CA ILE A 301 -21.82 -1.65 -8.44
C ILE A 301 -20.34 -1.47 -8.84
N VAL A 302 -19.49 -1.09 -7.89
CA VAL A 302 -18.03 -1.11 -8.05
C VAL A 302 -17.49 -2.44 -7.54
N VAL A 303 -16.66 -3.13 -8.33
CA VAL A 303 -15.97 -4.35 -7.87
C VAL A 303 -14.46 -4.14 -7.90
N LEU A 304 -13.83 -4.20 -6.74
CA LEU A 304 -12.39 -4.18 -6.61
C LEU A 304 -11.90 -5.63 -6.49
N VAL A 305 -11.08 -6.07 -7.45
CA VAL A 305 -10.66 -7.47 -7.62
C VAL A 305 -9.19 -7.61 -7.24
N ALA A 306 -8.91 -8.45 -6.25
CA ALA A 306 -7.54 -8.70 -5.82
C ALA A 306 -6.76 -9.55 -6.84
N LEU A 307 -5.49 -9.22 -7.08
CA LEU A 307 -4.48 -10.28 -7.25
C LEU A 307 -4.29 -10.96 -5.90
N VAL A 308 -4.26 -12.29 -5.83
CA VAL A 308 -4.15 -13.01 -4.56
C VAL A 308 -2.74 -12.91 -3.96
N ILE A 309 -2.67 -12.85 -2.63
CA ILE A 309 -1.41 -12.84 -1.88
C ILE A 309 -0.56 -14.10 -2.17
N PRO A 310 0.78 -14.01 -2.14
CA PRO A 310 1.64 -15.17 -2.31
C PRO A 310 1.63 -16.07 -1.06
N HIS A 311 1.95 -17.35 -1.28
CA HIS A 311 2.16 -18.36 -0.23
C HIS A 311 3.58 -18.93 -0.33
N ASN A 312 4.12 -19.48 0.75
CA ASN A 312 5.39 -20.22 0.75
C ASN A 312 5.23 -21.69 1.17
N ARG A 313 4.02 -22.24 1.07
CA ARG A 313 3.74 -23.68 1.20
C ARG A 313 4.23 -24.48 0.00
N GLY A 314 5.32 -25.22 0.17
CA GLY A 314 5.87 -26.13 -0.84
C GLY A 314 5.03 -27.38 -1.15
N ASP A 315 3.95 -27.65 -0.40
CA ASP A 315 2.96 -28.69 -0.70
C ASP A 315 1.81 -28.21 -1.60
N ARG A 316 1.81 -26.95 -2.03
CA ARG A 316 0.73 -26.32 -2.82
C ARG A 316 1.22 -25.79 -4.17
N PRO A 317 0.37 -25.87 -5.21
CA PRO A 317 0.68 -25.27 -6.51
C PRO A 317 0.72 -23.74 -6.42
N SER A 318 1.56 -23.10 -7.25
CA SER A 318 1.68 -21.64 -7.28
C SER A 318 0.40 -20.94 -7.75
N LEU A 319 0.15 -19.77 -7.18
CA LEU A 319 -0.94 -18.85 -7.54
C LEU A 319 -0.55 -17.88 -8.70
N ASP A 320 0.72 -17.84 -9.12
CA ASP A 320 1.18 -16.97 -10.22
C ASP A 320 0.36 -17.10 -11.52
N PRO A 321 -0.05 -18.32 -11.97
CA PRO A 321 -0.87 -18.47 -13.18
C PRO A 321 -2.27 -17.85 -13.04
N LEU A 322 -2.84 -17.84 -11.84
CA LEU A 322 -4.10 -17.16 -11.55
C LEU A 322 -3.90 -15.64 -11.58
N ASN A 323 -2.86 -15.13 -10.90
CA ASN A 323 -2.54 -13.71 -10.89
C ASN A 323 -2.20 -13.15 -12.28
N ALA A 324 -1.61 -13.96 -13.16
CA ALA A 324 -1.40 -13.58 -14.56
C ALA A 324 -2.70 -13.46 -15.38
N ALA A 325 -3.78 -14.13 -14.96
CA ALA A 325 -5.06 -14.15 -15.68
C ALA A 325 -6.07 -13.09 -15.20
N ILE A 326 -6.05 -12.73 -13.90
CA ILE A 326 -6.98 -11.76 -13.30
C ILE A 326 -6.97 -10.37 -14.01
N PRO A 327 -5.84 -9.79 -14.45
CA PRO A 327 -5.83 -8.51 -15.17
C PRO A 327 -6.65 -8.54 -16.48
N ALA A 328 -6.68 -9.67 -17.18
CA ALA A 328 -7.49 -9.85 -18.37
C ALA A 328 -8.99 -9.94 -18.04
N LEU A 329 -9.35 -10.62 -16.94
CA LEU A 329 -10.72 -10.64 -16.42
C LEU A 329 -11.19 -9.21 -16.08
N VAL A 330 -10.43 -8.47 -15.27
CA VAL A 330 -10.74 -7.08 -14.90
C VAL A 330 -10.92 -6.21 -16.13
N SER A 331 -9.97 -6.26 -17.08
CA SER A 331 -10.03 -5.50 -18.33
C SER A 331 -11.26 -5.85 -19.18
N SER A 332 -11.67 -7.13 -19.22
CA SER A 332 -12.85 -7.58 -19.97
C SER A 332 -14.19 -7.21 -19.32
N LYS A 333 -14.19 -6.98 -18.00
CA LYS A 333 -15.40 -6.67 -17.22
C LYS A 333 -15.57 -5.18 -16.92
N ASN A 334 -14.51 -4.38 -16.92
CA ASN A 334 -14.56 -2.96 -16.54
C ASN A 334 -15.48 -2.13 -17.46
N THR A 335 -16.26 -1.22 -16.89
CA THR A 335 -17.13 -0.25 -17.60
C THR A 335 -17.24 1.03 -16.79
N ALA A 336 -17.55 2.18 -17.40
CA ALA A 336 -17.75 3.42 -16.64
C ALA A 336 -18.98 3.35 -15.70
N GLN A 337 -20.05 2.66 -16.11
CA GLN A 337 -21.26 2.50 -15.29
C GLN A 337 -21.05 1.53 -14.12
N SER A 338 -20.23 0.50 -14.27
CA SER A 338 -19.85 -0.42 -13.19
C SER A 338 -18.34 -0.67 -13.28
N PRO A 339 -17.53 0.12 -12.57
CA PRO A 339 -16.07 -0.04 -12.58
C PRO A 339 -15.64 -1.40 -12.01
N VAL A 340 -14.68 -2.02 -12.68
CA VAL A 340 -13.94 -3.18 -12.14
C VAL A 340 -12.47 -2.77 -12.05
N ILE A 341 -11.93 -2.77 -10.84
CA ILE A 341 -10.63 -2.18 -10.50
C ILE A 341 -9.71 -3.28 -10.00
N LEU A 342 -8.50 -3.39 -10.58
CA LEU A 342 -7.49 -4.33 -10.11
C LEU A 342 -6.83 -3.80 -8.83
N VAL A 343 -6.72 -4.65 -7.81
CA VAL A 343 -6.02 -4.33 -6.55
C VAL A 343 -4.91 -5.34 -6.33
N ASP A 344 -3.66 -4.88 -6.42
CA ASP A 344 -2.49 -5.75 -6.31
C ASP A 344 -2.15 -6.04 -4.84
N GLN A 345 -2.74 -7.10 -4.27
CA GLN A 345 -2.39 -7.58 -2.93
C GLN A 345 -1.11 -8.43 -2.91
N ASN A 346 -0.57 -8.79 -4.08
CA ASN A 346 0.60 -9.65 -4.20
C ASN A 346 1.90 -8.83 -4.02
N ARG A 347 1.98 -7.68 -4.69
CA ARG A 347 3.16 -6.81 -4.75
C ARG A 347 3.48 -6.18 -3.39
N GLY A 348 4.67 -6.48 -2.88
CA GLY A 348 5.15 -6.03 -1.56
C GLY A 348 4.72 -6.93 -0.39
N PHE A 349 3.96 -8.00 -0.65
CA PHE A 349 3.59 -9.02 0.32
C PHE A 349 4.62 -10.15 0.28
N SER A 350 5.20 -10.48 1.44
CA SER A 350 6.24 -11.49 1.61
C SER A 350 5.67 -12.64 2.43
N ALA A 351 5.36 -13.76 1.76
CA ALA A 351 4.70 -14.90 2.39
C ALA A 351 5.44 -15.42 3.65
N SER A 352 6.77 -15.30 3.70
CA SER A 352 7.61 -15.71 4.83
C SER A 352 7.60 -14.79 6.05
N SER A 353 7.14 -13.54 5.93
CA SER A 353 7.09 -12.56 7.02
C SER A 353 5.70 -12.00 7.31
N ASP A 354 4.81 -12.03 6.34
CA ASP A 354 3.47 -11.43 6.40
C ASP A 354 2.35 -12.47 6.61
N THR A 355 2.67 -13.78 6.70
CA THR A 355 1.72 -14.84 7.08
C THR A 355 2.03 -15.45 8.45
N PHE A 356 1.08 -16.18 9.05
CA PHE A 356 1.30 -16.97 10.27
C PHE A 356 1.45 -18.48 10.02
N ASP A 357 0.98 -19.00 8.88
CA ASP A 357 0.99 -20.44 8.54
C ASP A 357 1.45 -20.76 7.10
N ALA A 358 2.23 -19.84 6.51
CA ALA A 358 2.66 -19.85 5.11
C ALA A 358 1.55 -19.62 4.06
N VAL A 359 0.33 -19.23 4.47
CA VAL A 359 -0.80 -18.86 3.60
C VAL A 359 -1.53 -17.60 4.09
N HIS A 360 -1.97 -17.60 5.34
CA HIS A 360 -2.92 -16.62 5.86
C HIS A 360 -2.21 -15.41 6.50
N PRO A 361 -2.65 -14.18 6.22
CA PRO A 361 -2.01 -12.97 6.74
C PRO A 361 -1.88 -12.94 8.27
N ASN A 362 -0.70 -12.60 8.77
CA ASN A 362 -0.50 -12.11 10.13
C ASN A 362 -0.74 -10.59 10.18
N ALA A 363 -0.60 -9.94 11.32
CA ALA A 363 -0.87 -8.50 11.47
C ALA A 363 -0.15 -7.59 10.45
N SER A 364 1.09 -7.91 10.04
CA SER A 364 1.81 -7.19 8.97
C SER A 364 1.14 -7.37 7.61
N GLY A 365 0.72 -8.60 7.29
CA GLY A 365 -0.03 -8.89 6.07
C GLY A 365 -1.44 -8.28 6.05
N GLU A 366 -2.17 -8.37 7.17
CA GLU A 366 -3.50 -7.78 7.34
C GLU A 366 -3.44 -6.25 7.18
N GLU A 367 -2.40 -5.61 7.72
CA GLU A 367 -2.13 -4.18 7.54
C GLU A 367 -1.78 -3.82 6.09
N LYS A 368 -0.86 -4.55 5.44
CA LYS A 368 -0.53 -4.35 4.03
C LYS A 368 -1.77 -4.45 3.14
N MET A 369 -2.59 -5.47 3.35
CA MET A 369 -3.82 -5.68 2.57
C MET A 369 -4.86 -4.58 2.80
N ALA A 370 -4.98 -4.09 4.04
CA ALA A 370 -5.84 -2.96 4.35
C ALA A 370 -5.42 -1.68 3.62
N TYR A 371 -4.11 -1.37 3.56
CA TYR A 371 -3.64 -0.19 2.82
C TYR A 371 -3.86 -0.30 1.31
N ARG A 372 -3.72 -1.49 0.71
CA ARG A 372 -4.04 -1.75 -0.70
C ARG A 372 -5.53 -1.53 -1.00
N TRP A 373 -6.41 -2.13 -0.19
CA TRP A 373 -7.86 -1.96 -0.34
C TRP A 373 -8.30 -0.51 -0.13
N TYR A 374 -7.83 0.12 0.93
CA TYR A 374 -8.12 1.52 1.23
C TYR A 374 -7.67 2.43 0.09
N GLY A 375 -6.45 2.22 -0.41
CA GLY A 375 -5.89 3.03 -1.47
C GLY A 375 -6.70 2.95 -2.78
N ALA A 376 -7.19 1.76 -3.13
CA ALA A 376 -8.07 1.60 -4.28
C ALA A 376 -9.49 2.14 -4.00
N LEU A 377 -10.01 2.01 -2.78
CA LEU A 377 -11.29 2.60 -2.35
C LEU A 377 -11.31 4.13 -2.45
N LEU A 378 -10.21 4.82 -2.16
CA LEU A 378 -10.11 6.28 -2.32
C LEU A 378 -10.43 6.76 -3.75
N SER A 379 -10.13 5.95 -4.78
CA SER A 379 -10.39 6.31 -6.18
C SER A 379 -11.88 6.36 -6.54
N VAL A 380 -12.75 5.77 -5.72
CA VAL A 380 -14.20 5.69 -5.94
C VAL A 380 -15.04 6.32 -4.83
N LEU A 381 -14.64 6.15 -3.57
CA LEU A 381 -15.27 6.80 -2.42
C LEU A 381 -15.13 8.33 -2.54
N PRO A 382 -16.16 9.10 -2.15
CA PRO A 382 -16.08 10.55 -2.20
C PRO A 382 -15.14 11.05 -1.11
N SER A 383 -14.40 12.12 -1.37
CA SER A 383 -13.65 12.80 -0.31
C SER A 383 -14.55 13.20 0.86
N PRO A 384 -14.08 13.05 2.11
CA PRO A 384 -14.74 13.61 3.29
C PRO A 384 -15.05 15.11 3.11
N THR A 385 -16.23 15.55 3.55
CA THR A 385 -16.79 16.85 3.13
C THR A 385 -16.11 18.07 3.77
N ALA A 386 -14.97 18.51 3.22
CA ALA A 386 -14.37 19.80 3.54
C ALA A 386 -15.03 20.92 2.69
N ALA A 387 -15.89 21.74 3.30
CA ALA A 387 -16.57 22.83 2.61
C ALA A 387 -15.56 23.88 2.08
N SER A 388 -15.53 24.09 0.76
CA SER A 388 -14.48 24.87 0.07
C SER A 388 -13.06 24.46 0.48
N GLY A 389 -12.83 23.15 0.54
CA GLY A 389 -11.80 22.52 1.37
C GLY A 389 -10.34 22.97 1.22
N ARG A 390 -9.63 22.77 2.33
CA ARG A 390 -8.21 23.03 2.60
C ARG A 390 -7.27 22.45 1.54
N PRO A 391 -6.01 22.92 1.40
CA PRO A 391 -5.02 22.26 0.55
C PRO A 391 -4.77 20.82 1.05
N ARG A 392 -4.80 19.84 0.13
CA ARG A 392 -4.37 18.47 0.41
C ARG A 392 -2.84 18.44 0.47
N LEU A 393 -2.28 17.91 1.55
CA LEU A 393 -0.84 17.88 1.80
C LEU A 393 -0.37 16.45 2.08
N LEU A 394 0.72 16.04 1.41
CA LEU A 394 1.49 14.85 1.75
C LEU A 394 2.95 15.27 1.95
N VAL A 395 3.56 14.82 3.04
CA VAL A 395 4.96 15.12 3.38
C VAL A 395 5.81 13.87 3.11
N THR A 396 6.99 14.03 2.52
CA THR A 396 8.07 13.03 2.59
C THR A 396 9.25 13.63 3.37
N SER A 397 9.77 12.89 4.34
CA SER A 397 10.70 13.39 5.36
C SER A 397 11.59 12.26 5.85
N ASP A 398 12.87 12.53 6.09
CA ASP A 398 13.83 11.63 6.75
C ASP A 398 13.95 11.95 8.25
N MET A 399 12.78 11.94 8.91
CA MET A 399 12.60 12.07 10.35
C MET A 399 13.75 11.45 11.18
N LEU A 400 14.20 12.16 12.21
CA LEU A 400 15.34 11.72 13.05
C LEU A 400 16.63 11.43 12.25
N GLY A 401 16.81 12.14 11.13
CA GLY A 401 17.99 12.13 10.27
C GLY A 401 19.19 12.88 10.88
N ALA A 402 19.96 13.57 10.04
CA ALA A 402 21.22 14.21 10.45
C ALA A 402 21.03 15.51 11.27
N ASP A 403 19.90 16.20 11.12
CA ASP A 403 19.58 17.47 11.79
C ASP A 403 18.18 17.41 12.47
N PRO A 404 17.92 18.18 13.54
CA PRO A 404 16.58 18.33 14.12
C PRO A 404 15.59 19.19 13.32
N ASP A 405 15.93 19.79 12.19
CA ASP A 405 15.06 20.70 11.42
C ASP A 405 13.74 20.07 10.91
N ASP A 406 13.76 18.83 10.44
CA ASP A 406 12.55 18.10 10.02
C ASP A 406 11.57 17.89 11.19
N GLN A 407 12.10 17.63 12.41
CA GLN A 407 11.31 17.53 13.65
C GLN A 407 10.64 18.89 13.97
N GLN A 408 11.42 19.97 13.91
CA GLN A 408 10.94 21.33 14.15
C GLN A 408 9.87 21.73 13.13
N THR A 409 10.05 21.32 11.86
CA THR A 409 9.13 21.59 10.76
C THR A 409 7.83 20.80 10.93
N PHE A 410 7.86 19.56 11.44
CA PHE A 410 6.65 18.82 11.75
C PHE A 410 5.90 19.35 12.98
N VAL A 411 6.59 19.69 14.06
CA VAL A 411 5.98 20.40 15.22
C VAL A 411 5.27 21.68 14.78
N ARG A 412 5.90 22.44 13.88
CA ARG A 412 5.29 23.61 13.24
C ARG A 412 4.10 23.23 12.37
N LEU A 413 4.18 22.23 11.51
CA LEU A 413 3.06 21.79 10.66
C LEU A 413 1.85 21.38 11.50
N LEU A 414 2.05 20.61 12.58
CA LEU A 414 0.96 20.20 13.47
C LEU A 414 0.29 21.40 14.15
N SER A 415 1.04 22.47 14.44
CA SER A 415 0.50 23.73 14.97
C SER A 415 -0.38 24.53 13.99
N TYR A 416 -0.34 24.20 12.68
CA TYR A 416 -1.20 24.75 11.62
C TYR A 416 -2.03 23.65 10.93
N SER A 417 -2.15 22.45 11.51
CA SER A 417 -2.81 21.31 10.86
C SER A 417 -4.34 21.45 10.77
N ASN A 418 -4.93 22.47 11.37
CA ASN A 418 -6.29 22.91 11.07
C ASN A 418 -6.44 23.54 9.67
N GLU A 419 -5.36 24.07 9.07
CA GLU A 419 -5.36 24.73 7.75
C GLU A 419 -5.15 23.76 6.57
N PHE A 420 -4.82 22.49 6.82
CA PHE A 420 -4.49 21.48 5.80
C PHE A 420 -5.34 20.22 5.91
N ASP A 421 -5.65 19.59 4.78
CA ASP A 421 -5.99 18.17 4.73
C ASP A 421 -4.67 17.40 4.58
N ILE A 422 -3.99 17.12 5.70
CA ILE A 422 -2.78 16.28 5.71
C ILE A 422 -3.22 14.84 5.45
N VAL A 423 -2.80 14.24 4.33
CA VAL A 423 -3.25 12.91 3.88
C VAL A 423 -2.13 11.87 3.77
N GLY A 424 -0.88 12.23 4.08
CA GLY A 424 0.24 11.29 4.14
C GLY A 424 1.47 11.87 4.84
N LEU A 425 2.11 11.05 5.67
CA LEU A 425 3.35 11.35 6.38
C LEU A 425 4.36 10.23 6.06
N ILE A 426 5.17 10.42 5.02
CA ILE A 426 6.07 9.41 4.50
C ILE A 426 7.44 9.54 5.14
N ALA A 427 7.86 8.52 5.89
CA ALA A 427 9.21 8.40 6.40
C ALA A 427 10.14 7.84 5.30
N SER A 428 10.69 8.73 4.49
CA SER A 428 11.68 8.43 3.44
C SER A 428 13.07 8.19 4.03
N SER A 429 13.99 7.55 3.28
CA SER A 429 15.42 7.57 3.60
C SER A 429 16.20 8.52 2.69
N THR A 430 17.34 8.98 3.19
CA THR A 430 18.29 9.88 2.50
C THR A 430 19.71 9.32 2.63
N PHE A 431 20.68 10.08 3.16
CA PHE A 431 22.10 9.72 3.24
C PHE A 431 22.38 8.42 4.01
N SER A 432 21.50 8.02 4.92
CA SER A 432 21.68 6.90 5.85
C SER A 432 21.14 5.55 5.38
N GLY A 433 20.30 5.51 4.34
CA GLY A 433 19.59 4.29 3.94
C GLY A 433 18.72 3.70 5.07
N THR A 434 18.10 4.56 5.89
CA THR A 434 17.21 4.15 6.99
C THR A 434 15.93 4.98 6.98
N VAL A 435 14.78 4.32 7.15
CA VAL A 435 13.46 4.98 7.35
C VAL A 435 13.09 5.02 8.83
N ARG A 436 12.45 6.12 9.26
CA ARG A 436 12.18 6.40 10.68
C ARG A 436 10.74 6.89 10.93
N PRO A 437 9.73 6.01 10.75
CA PRO A 437 8.34 6.37 11.06
C PRO A 437 8.13 6.72 12.54
N ASP A 438 8.98 6.20 13.43
CA ASP A 438 9.03 6.52 14.85
C ASP A 438 9.23 8.02 15.14
N GLY A 439 9.91 8.76 14.27
CA GLY A 439 10.03 10.22 14.42
C GLY A 439 8.76 11.02 14.18
N PHE A 440 7.84 10.51 13.34
CA PHE A 440 6.50 11.08 13.26
C PHE A 440 5.71 10.76 14.54
N GLU A 441 5.80 9.52 15.02
CA GLU A 441 5.10 9.05 16.23
C GLU A 441 5.51 9.82 17.49
N ASP A 442 6.81 9.97 17.77
CA ASP A 442 7.33 10.73 18.92
C ASP A 442 6.78 12.16 19.02
N ILE A 443 6.55 12.80 17.85
CA ILE A 443 6.02 14.16 17.73
C ILE A 443 4.49 14.18 17.76
N ILE A 444 3.82 13.17 17.21
CA ILE A 444 2.37 12.95 17.34
C ILE A 444 1.99 12.73 18.82
N ASP A 445 2.85 12.07 19.60
CA ASP A 445 2.73 11.94 21.05
C ASP A 445 2.78 13.30 21.76
N GLN A 446 3.71 14.19 21.38
CA GLN A 446 3.74 15.55 21.96
C GLN A 446 2.52 16.38 21.54
N TYR A 447 2.05 16.23 20.30
CA TYR A 447 0.83 16.86 19.81
C TYR A 447 -0.41 16.38 20.58
N ALA A 448 -0.49 15.09 20.95
CA ALA A 448 -1.58 14.55 21.75
C ALA A 448 -1.74 15.27 23.10
N LEU A 449 -0.64 15.69 23.73
CA LEU A 449 -0.66 16.43 25.00
C LEU A 449 -1.23 17.85 24.90
N VAL A 450 -1.22 18.45 23.69
CA VAL A 450 -1.67 19.84 23.47
C VAL A 450 -2.94 19.96 22.61
N ARG A 451 -3.32 18.90 21.88
CA ARG A 451 -4.46 18.90 20.95
C ARG A 451 -5.76 19.39 21.58
N ASP A 452 -6.06 18.96 22.81
CA ASP A 452 -7.30 19.33 23.49
C ASP A 452 -7.40 20.83 23.83
N ASN A 453 -6.27 21.55 23.83
CA ASN A 453 -6.26 23.02 23.86
C ASN A 453 -6.41 23.61 22.45
N LEU A 454 -5.76 23.02 21.44
CA LEU A 454 -5.83 23.48 20.04
C LEU A 454 -7.26 23.43 19.49
N ILE A 455 -8.04 22.39 19.82
CA ILE A 455 -9.45 22.27 19.39
C ILE A 455 -10.40 23.29 20.03
N LEU A 456 -9.97 24.04 21.06
CA LEU A 456 -10.72 25.18 21.60
C LEU A 456 -10.59 26.43 20.71
N HIS A 457 -9.60 26.45 19.81
CA HIS A 457 -9.37 27.53 18.84
C HIS A 457 -9.97 27.20 17.47
N ASP A 458 -9.81 25.95 17.00
CA ASP A 458 -10.44 25.45 15.77
C ASP A 458 -10.75 23.94 15.90
N ALA A 459 -11.99 23.54 15.63
CA ALA A 459 -12.38 22.12 15.67
C ALA A 459 -11.71 21.28 14.56
N ALA A 460 -11.13 21.90 13.53
CA ALA A 460 -10.58 21.24 12.35
C ALA A 460 -9.17 20.61 12.55
N PHE A 461 -8.57 20.73 13.74
CA PHE A 461 -7.31 20.05 14.09
C PHE A 461 -7.47 18.50 14.07
N PRO A 462 -6.67 17.76 13.29
CA PRO A 462 -6.82 16.31 13.06
C PRO A 462 -6.68 15.48 14.35
N THR A 463 -7.25 14.28 14.40
CA THR A 463 -7.09 13.40 15.57
C THR A 463 -5.68 12.79 15.61
N VAL A 464 -5.21 12.46 16.81
CA VAL A 464 -3.94 11.73 17.02
C VAL A 464 -3.96 10.41 16.24
N THR A 465 -5.06 9.66 16.34
CA THR A 465 -5.27 8.39 15.63
C THR A 465 -5.16 8.56 14.11
N TYR A 466 -5.79 9.60 13.54
CA TYR A 466 -5.70 9.87 12.10
C TYR A 466 -4.28 10.21 11.65
N LEU A 467 -3.53 11.01 12.43
CA LEU A 467 -2.15 11.35 12.10
C LEU A 467 -1.24 10.12 12.06
N ARG A 468 -1.36 9.20 13.02
CA ARG A 468 -0.66 7.90 12.99
C ARG A 468 -1.08 7.06 11.79
N ASP A 469 -2.39 7.00 11.54
CA ASP A 469 -2.97 6.21 10.46
C ASP A 469 -2.55 6.65 9.05
N ILE A 470 -1.92 7.81 8.88
CA ILE A 470 -1.33 8.27 7.61
C ILE A 470 0.21 8.22 7.58
N VAL A 471 0.89 7.73 8.63
CA VAL A 471 2.35 7.48 8.64
C VAL A 471 2.69 6.25 7.81
N ARG A 472 3.65 6.34 6.89
CA ARG A 472 4.14 5.20 6.09
C ARG A 472 5.66 5.13 6.07
N PRO A 473 6.27 3.94 6.26
CA PRO A 473 7.67 3.74 5.90
C PRO A 473 7.84 3.77 4.38
N GLY A 474 8.83 4.55 3.92
CA GLY A 474 9.26 4.60 2.52
C GLY A 474 10.25 3.49 2.15
N GLN A 475 10.97 3.70 1.04
CA GLN A 475 12.02 2.79 0.56
C GLN A 475 13.31 2.96 1.39
N PRO A 476 13.73 1.98 2.23
CA PRO A 476 14.94 2.13 3.04
C PRO A 476 16.23 2.17 2.22
N ASN A 477 16.26 1.63 1.01
CA ASN A 477 17.49 1.60 0.21
C ASN A 477 17.73 2.88 -0.60
N ALA A 478 16.91 3.94 -0.43
CA ALA A 478 17.08 5.21 -1.12
C ALA A 478 18.20 6.05 -0.49
N SER A 479 19.12 6.56 -1.32
CA SER A 479 20.19 7.49 -0.94
C SER A 479 20.77 8.19 -2.17
N LEU A 480 21.65 9.18 -1.97
CA LEU A 480 22.45 9.77 -3.06
C LEU A 480 23.47 8.80 -3.68
N ALA A 481 23.86 7.73 -2.97
CA ALA A 481 24.78 6.71 -3.48
C ALA A 481 24.06 5.58 -4.24
N THR A 482 22.75 5.42 -4.02
CA THR A 482 21.93 4.43 -4.71
C THR A 482 21.62 4.91 -6.13
N SER A 483 21.97 4.13 -7.15
CA SER A 483 21.57 4.41 -8.54
C SER A 483 20.04 4.46 -8.65
N ILE A 484 19.49 5.31 -9.52
CA ILE A 484 18.03 5.36 -9.70
C ILE A 484 17.47 4.01 -10.17
N ASN A 485 18.22 3.27 -11.01
CA ASN A 485 17.85 1.91 -11.45
C ASN A 485 17.87 0.88 -10.31
N ASP A 486 18.52 1.19 -9.18
CA ASP A 486 18.56 0.38 -7.97
C ASP A 486 17.52 0.87 -6.93
N ALA A 487 17.21 2.17 -6.89
CA ALA A 487 16.21 2.76 -6.01
C ALA A 487 14.75 2.50 -6.44
N ILE A 488 14.43 2.61 -7.74
CA ILE A 488 13.06 2.41 -8.29
C ILE A 488 13.01 1.28 -9.32
N GLY A 489 11.81 0.76 -9.60
CA GLY A 489 11.58 -0.26 -10.63
C GLY A 489 10.60 -1.37 -10.23
N GLU A 490 10.59 -2.44 -11.03
CA GLU A 490 9.81 -3.65 -10.78
C GLU A 490 10.18 -4.28 -9.42
N GLY A 491 9.17 -4.71 -8.66
CA GLY A 491 9.36 -5.32 -7.33
C GLY A 491 9.72 -4.35 -6.19
N LYS A 492 9.83 -3.03 -6.43
CA LYS A 492 10.31 -2.05 -5.43
C LYS A 492 9.23 -1.14 -4.82
N ASP A 493 7.96 -1.49 -5.01
CA ASP A 493 6.86 -0.78 -4.37
C ASP A 493 6.91 -0.89 -2.85
N THR A 494 6.66 0.26 -2.21
CA THR A 494 6.53 0.44 -0.78
C THR A 494 5.10 0.84 -0.43
N LEU A 495 4.71 0.62 0.83
CA LEU A 495 3.44 1.14 1.36
C LEU A 495 3.29 2.66 1.17
N ALA A 496 4.41 3.41 1.17
CA ALA A 496 4.42 4.82 0.82
C ALA A 496 4.12 5.09 -0.65
N SER A 497 4.75 4.38 -1.59
CA SER A 497 4.53 4.57 -3.03
C SER A 497 3.10 4.26 -3.47
N ASP A 498 2.52 3.15 -2.98
CA ASP A 498 1.10 2.84 -3.21
C ASP A 498 0.17 3.88 -2.59
N TRP A 499 0.51 4.40 -1.41
CA TRP A 499 -0.26 5.45 -0.74
C TRP A 499 -0.22 6.77 -1.50
N ILE A 500 0.93 7.14 -2.07
CA ILE A 500 1.06 8.30 -2.96
C ILE A 500 0.18 8.12 -4.20
N ILE A 501 0.21 6.95 -4.86
CA ILE A 501 -0.67 6.64 -6.00
C ILE A 501 -2.13 6.82 -5.58
N ALA A 502 -2.56 6.18 -4.50
CA ALA A 502 -3.93 6.23 -4.01
C ALA A 502 -4.41 7.65 -3.66
N GLN A 503 -3.56 8.45 -3.01
CA GLN A 503 -3.92 9.83 -2.66
C GLN A 503 -4.01 10.73 -3.90
N VAL A 504 -3.24 10.47 -4.96
CA VAL A 504 -3.39 11.18 -6.24
C VAL A 504 -4.62 10.68 -7.00
N ASP A 505 -4.87 9.37 -7.05
CA ASP A 505 -6.04 8.80 -7.74
C ASP A 505 -7.37 9.12 -7.06
N ALA A 506 -7.36 9.43 -5.76
CA ALA A 506 -8.52 9.77 -4.95
C ALA A 506 -9.55 10.65 -5.68
N ASN A 507 -10.84 10.40 -5.40
CA ASN A 507 -11.99 11.12 -5.95
C ASN A 507 -12.16 12.53 -5.32
N ASP A 508 -11.06 13.29 -5.35
CA ASP A 508 -10.97 14.68 -4.93
C ASP A 508 -10.58 15.55 -6.14
N PRO A 509 -11.34 16.61 -6.46
CA PRO A 509 -10.97 17.54 -7.53
C PRO A 509 -9.82 18.47 -7.15
N ARG A 510 -9.40 18.51 -5.87
CA ARG A 510 -8.26 19.31 -5.40
C ARG A 510 -6.95 18.57 -5.70
N PRO A 511 -5.93 19.26 -6.22
CA PRO A 511 -4.62 18.65 -6.43
C PRO A 511 -3.97 18.28 -5.09
N LEU A 512 -3.16 17.22 -5.11
CA LEU A 512 -2.31 16.83 -4.00
C LEU A 512 -1.01 17.64 -4.04
N ASN A 513 -0.72 18.36 -2.96
CA ASN A 513 0.55 19.05 -2.77
C ASN A 513 1.49 18.09 -2.03
N ILE A 514 2.59 17.71 -2.66
CA ILE A 514 3.62 16.83 -2.11
C ILE A 514 4.84 17.69 -1.76
N THR A 515 5.20 17.75 -0.49
CA THR A 515 6.41 18.43 -0.03
C THR A 515 7.44 17.40 0.41
N ALA A 516 8.54 17.27 -0.33
CA ALA A 516 9.69 16.49 0.09
C ALA A 516 10.64 17.37 0.87
N TRP A 517 10.73 17.14 2.18
CA TRP A 517 11.75 17.72 3.06
C TRP A 517 13.01 16.84 2.95
N GLY A 518 12.82 15.52 3.02
CA GLY A 518 13.85 14.49 2.81
C GLY A 518 13.87 13.88 1.40
N GLY A 519 13.81 12.54 1.33
CA GLY A 519 13.92 11.76 0.10
C GLY A 519 12.67 11.83 -0.79
N THR A 520 12.87 11.53 -2.08
CA THR A 520 11.85 11.62 -3.14
C THR A 520 11.52 10.27 -3.80
N THR A 521 12.28 9.21 -3.49
CA THR A 521 12.22 7.90 -4.13
C THR A 521 10.82 7.25 -4.12
N ASP A 522 10.04 7.38 -3.05
CA ASP A 522 8.69 6.81 -3.02
C ASP A 522 7.70 7.51 -3.98
N LEU A 523 7.89 8.80 -4.26
CA LEU A 523 7.17 9.51 -5.32
C LEU A 523 7.70 9.10 -6.70
N ALA A 524 9.00 8.89 -6.85
CA ALA A 524 9.57 8.39 -8.10
C ALA A 524 9.09 6.97 -8.42
N GLN A 525 9.00 6.09 -7.43
CA GLN A 525 8.44 4.74 -7.56
C GLN A 525 6.95 4.79 -7.93
N ALA A 526 6.17 5.68 -7.29
CA ALA A 526 4.76 5.90 -7.63
C ALA A 526 4.59 6.33 -9.10
N LEU A 527 5.39 7.29 -9.56
CA LEU A 527 5.38 7.78 -10.94
C LEU A 527 5.88 6.73 -11.94
N TRP A 528 6.92 5.97 -11.60
CA TRP A 528 7.44 4.87 -12.41
C TRP A 528 6.37 3.79 -12.61
N ARG A 529 5.69 3.39 -11.53
CA ARG A 529 4.60 2.42 -11.62
C ARG A 529 3.47 2.95 -12.49
N VAL A 530 2.99 4.16 -12.25
CA VAL A 530 1.91 4.76 -13.06
C VAL A 530 2.28 4.82 -14.55
N GLN A 531 3.55 5.10 -14.88
CA GLN A 531 4.05 5.10 -16.26
C GLN A 531 4.08 3.72 -16.93
N ASN A 532 4.21 2.62 -16.17
CA ASN A 532 4.24 1.26 -16.70
C ASN A 532 2.86 0.57 -16.66
N ASP A 533 2.06 0.85 -15.62
CA ASP A 533 0.76 0.21 -15.37
C ASP A 533 -0.40 0.82 -16.20
N ARG A 534 -0.23 2.01 -16.82
CA ARG A 534 -1.35 2.80 -17.41
C ARG A 534 -1.05 3.38 -18.79
N SER A 535 -2.10 3.80 -19.51
CA SER A 535 -1.95 4.48 -20.80
C SER A 535 -1.38 5.90 -20.64
N PRO A 536 -0.71 6.47 -21.68
CA PRO A 536 -0.15 7.81 -21.62
C PRO A 536 -1.15 8.93 -21.27
N ALA A 537 -2.45 8.74 -21.55
CA ALA A 537 -3.49 9.68 -21.19
C ALA A 537 -3.80 9.66 -19.68
N GLU A 538 -3.82 8.48 -19.07
CA GLU A 538 -4.01 8.30 -17.63
C GLU A 538 -2.78 8.77 -16.84
N VAL A 539 -1.57 8.53 -17.36
CA VAL A 539 -0.31 9.06 -16.82
C VAL A 539 -0.35 10.60 -16.79
N ALA A 540 -0.74 11.24 -17.89
CA ALA A 540 -0.88 12.70 -17.96
C ALA A 540 -1.96 13.23 -16.99
N ALA A 541 -3.09 12.53 -16.87
CA ALA A 541 -4.15 12.87 -15.93
C ALA A 541 -3.68 12.77 -14.46
N PHE A 542 -2.97 11.70 -14.10
CA PHE A 542 -2.38 11.49 -12.78
C PHE A 542 -1.40 12.62 -12.41
N ILE A 543 -0.43 12.92 -13.29
CA ILE A 543 0.54 14.01 -13.09
C ILE A 543 -0.17 15.37 -12.96
N SER A 544 -1.24 15.60 -13.74
CA SER A 544 -2.00 16.87 -13.68
C SER A 544 -2.64 17.17 -12.32
N LYS A 545 -2.82 16.17 -11.46
CA LYS A 545 -3.29 16.31 -10.07
C LYS A 545 -2.19 16.61 -9.04
N ILE A 546 -0.90 16.45 -9.37
CA ILE A 546 0.22 16.63 -8.42
C ILE A 546 0.73 18.08 -8.44
N ARG A 547 1.09 18.65 -7.30
CA ARG A 547 2.07 19.75 -7.22
C ARG A 547 3.19 19.29 -6.30
N PHE A 548 4.44 19.43 -6.75
CA PHE A 548 5.61 18.92 -6.05
C PHE A 548 6.55 20.05 -5.64
N HIS A 549 7.08 19.97 -4.42
CA HIS A 549 8.07 20.90 -3.88
C HIS A 549 9.13 20.10 -3.11
N ALA A 550 10.36 20.10 -3.60
CA ALA A 550 11.48 19.40 -2.98
C ALA A 550 12.47 20.38 -2.34
N ILE A 551 12.94 20.04 -1.15
CA ILE A 551 14.04 20.71 -0.46
C ILE A 551 15.32 19.91 -0.75
N GLY A 552 16.31 20.57 -1.36
CA GLY A 552 17.68 20.03 -1.52
C GLY A 552 17.89 18.87 -2.51
N ASP A 553 16.86 18.10 -2.88
CA ASP A 553 16.97 16.81 -3.60
C ASP A 553 17.87 15.79 -2.88
N GLN A 554 17.40 15.27 -1.74
CA GLN A 554 18.22 14.47 -0.83
C GLN A 554 18.45 13.00 -1.25
N ASP A 555 18.07 12.62 -2.48
CA ASP A 555 18.32 11.31 -3.09
C ASP A 555 18.50 11.40 -4.62
N SER A 556 18.88 10.29 -5.26
CA SER A 556 19.12 10.22 -6.70
C SER A 556 17.85 10.36 -7.57
N ALA A 557 16.66 10.40 -6.96
CA ALA A 557 15.39 10.30 -7.66
C ALA A 557 14.79 11.65 -8.08
N GLY A 558 15.08 12.75 -7.37
CA GLY A 558 14.53 14.08 -7.69
C GLY A 558 14.89 14.57 -9.11
N ALA A 559 16.12 14.27 -9.56
CA ALA A 559 16.57 14.55 -10.91
C ALA A 559 15.86 13.68 -11.98
N TRP A 560 15.56 12.41 -11.66
CA TRP A 560 14.83 11.51 -12.55
C TRP A 560 13.37 11.93 -12.71
N ILE A 561 12.70 12.34 -11.62
CA ILE A 561 11.33 12.87 -11.66
C ILE A 561 11.24 14.03 -12.67
N ARG A 562 12.07 15.06 -12.51
CA ARG A 562 12.04 16.26 -13.38
C ARG A 562 12.44 16.01 -14.83
N THR A 563 13.26 14.99 -15.08
CA THR A 563 13.68 14.62 -16.45
C THR A 563 12.61 13.79 -17.16
N SER A 564 11.86 12.99 -16.42
CA SER A 564 10.84 12.07 -16.94
C SER A 564 9.45 12.71 -17.04
N PHE A 565 9.16 13.69 -16.19
CA PHE A 565 7.86 14.36 -16.06
C PHE A 565 8.05 15.89 -15.94
N PRO A 566 8.35 16.59 -17.07
CA PRO A 566 8.64 18.03 -17.10
C PRO A 566 7.40 18.95 -17.12
#